data_AF-A0AAW2B8A3-F1
#
_entry.id   AF-A0AAW2B8A3-F1
#
_cell.length_a   1.000
_cell.length_b   1.000
_cell.length_c   1.000
_cell.angle_alpha   90.00
_cell.angle_beta   90.00
_cell.angle_gamma   90.00
#
_symmetry.space_group_name_H-M   'P 1'
#
loop_
_entity.id
_entity.type
_entity.pdbx_description
1 polymer ?
#
loop_
_entity_poly.entity_id
_entity_poly.type
_entity_poly.pdbx_seq_one_letter_code
_entity_poly.pdbx_strand_id
1 'polypeptide(L)'
;MELEGIYKSADSETCIKCNERELDRDEDIDANKYQNLSQTEARAQNQRGLTGRSKCVVLSTVCFGLMCVLVAAVIVLHIKLTEEREIQATLMLQTSSRYQTEKDQLQNSFNSLSQKKLELETRVKDLTAEKGQLQRNFDSLSQKKLELETRVSNLTAEKSQIQNSFNSLSQKKLELETRVSDLTAEKSQLQNSSNSLNQKKLELETELRKISEQAIGCLVASNKEMSWSDSRKYCRDRGGDLVIIKSEKKQRCISSFIKDMVWIGLSDIEKEGNMTWVDNSPLKQGFWEKNEPNDAGGKEDCIELNPGKTVLNNWNDIPCSDKRKCVCEI
;
A
#
# COMPACT_ATOMS: atom_id res chain seq x y z
N MET A 1 37.01 -42.79 5.75
CA MET A 1 37.19 -41.81 6.84
C MET A 1 35.96 -41.89 7.74
N GLU A 2 35.93 -42.59 8.87
CA GLU A 2 37.05 -43.07 9.72
C GLU A 2 37.99 -41.90 10.14
N LEU A 3 38.33 -41.67 11.41
CA LEU A 3 38.35 -42.50 12.63
C LEU A 3 37.67 -41.71 13.79
N GLU A 4 37.11 -42.28 14.86
CA GLU A 4 37.78 -42.92 16.02
C GLU A 4 39.02 -42.16 16.55
N GLY A 5 39.31 -42.03 17.85
CA GLY A 5 38.63 -42.48 19.05
C GLY A 5 39.57 -42.51 20.28
N ILE A 6 39.00 -42.34 21.48
CA ILE A 6 39.23 -43.20 22.68
C ILE A 6 40.49 -42.95 23.59
N TYR A 7 40.26 -43.03 24.93
CA TYR A 7 41.18 -43.33 26.07
C TYR A 7 42.16 -42.25 26.62
N LYS A 8 42.51 -42.23 27.93
CA LYS A 8 41.93 -42.87 29.16
C LYS A 8 42.44 -42.23 30.49
N SER A 9 41.54 -42.14 31.48
CA SER A 9 41.65 -42.42 32.94
C SER A 9 42.88 -42.11 33.85
N ALA A 10 42.53 -41.78 35.11
CA ALA A 10 43.13 -42.22 36.40
C ALA A 10 44.49 -41.59 36.83
N ASP A 11 44.81 -41.37 38.12
CA ASP A 11 44.11 -41.46 39.45
C ASP A 11 44.93 -40.62 40.48
N SER A 12 44.62 -40.36 41.77
CA SER A 12 43.52 -40.64 42.73
C SER A 12 43.37 -39.40 43.69
N GLU A 13 42.51 -39.28 44.72
CA GLU A 13 42.23 -40.02 45.98
C GLU A 13 40.78 -39.68 46.44
N THR A 14 39.84 -40.64 46.55
CA THR A 14 39.51 -41.48 47.73
C THR A 14 39.20 -40.68 49.01
N CYS A 15 37.95 -40.37 49.41
CA CYS A 15 36.73 -41.15 49.73
C CYS A 15 36.72 -41.85 51.12
N ILE A 16 35.66 -41.60 51.93
CA ILE A 16 34.97 -42.47 52.93
C ILE A 16 34.06 -41.59 53.81
N LYS A 17 32.83 -41.95 54.22
CA LYS A 17 31.74 -42.77 53.65
C LYS A 17 30.48 -42.48 54.51
N CYS A 18 29.29 -42.43 53.93
CA CYS A 18 28.06 -42.66 54.70
C CYS A 18 27.88 -44.17 54.94
N ASN A 19 27.19 -44.54 56.02
CA ASN A 19 26.59 -45.86 56.12
C ASN A 19 25.26 -45.78 56.87
N GLU A 20 24.24 -46.40 56.29
CA GLU A 20 22.93 -46.67 56.89
C GLU A 20 22.82 -48.19 57.12
N ARG A 21 21.71 -48.63 57.74
CA ARG A 21 21.29 -50.03 58.02
C ARG A 21 21.69 -50.60 59.39
N GLU A 22 20.84 -51.38 60.08
CA GLU A 22 19.52 -51.95 59.73
C GLU A 22 18.79 -52.41 61.03
N LEU A 23 17.45 -52.55 60.98
CA LEU A 23 16.62 -53.58 61.69
C LEU A 23 16.56 -53.59 63.24
N ASP A 24 15.47 -53.97 63.93
CA ASP A 24 14.04 -54.13 63.60
C ASP A 24 13.21 -54.34 64.90
N ARG A 25 11.89 -54.10 64.87
CA ARG A 25 10.80 -54.59 65.75
C ARG A 25 10.91 -54.58 67.31
N ASP A 26 9.99 -53.81 67.89
CA ASP A 26 8.79 -54.26 68.65
C ASP A 26 8.81 -55.34 69.76
N GLU A 27 7.92 -55.05 70.73
CA GLU A 27 7.13 -55.92 71.61
C GLU A 27 7.73 -56.62 72.87
N ASP A 28 7.07 -56.28 73.98
CA ASP A 28 6.58 -57.17 75.04
C ASP A 28 7.44 -57.68 76.23
N ILE A 29 7.07 -57.13 77.39
CA ILE A 29 6.40 -57.82 78.51
C ILE A 29 7.13 -58.93 79.31
N ASP A 30 7.23 -58.65 80.62
CA ASP A 30 7.23 -59.55 81.80
C ASP A 30 8.53 -60.21 82.30
N ALA A 31 8.37 -60.76 83.52
CA ALA A 31 9.09 -61.88 84.08
C ALA A 31 10.51 -61.61 84.60
N ASN A 32 10.59 -60.66 85.52
CA ASN A 32 10.78 -61.02 86.94
C ASN A 32 11.52 -62.34 87.23
N LYS A 33 12.72 -62.27 87.83
CA LYS A 33 13.22 -63.38 88.65
C LYS A 33 13.95 -62.92 89.91
N TYR A 34 13.15 -62.77 90.97
CA TYR A 34 13.60 -62.98 92.35
C TYR A 34 14.42 -64.27 92.49
N GLN A 35 15.43 -64.23 93.36
CA GLN A 35 15.41 -65.11 94.53
C GLN A 35 15.77 -64.27 95.76
N ASN A 36 14.92 -64.06 96.78
CA ASN A 36 14.22 -65.05 97.66
C ASN A 36 15.23 -65.98 98.34
N LEU A 37 15.12 -66.31 99.64
CA LEU A 37 14.03 -66.26 100.63
C LEU A 37 14.74 -66.13 102.03
N SER A 38 14.13 -65.98 103.22
CA SER A 38 12.75 -66.17 103.67
C SER A 38 12.44 -65.42 104.96
N GLN A 39 11.13 -65.21 105.20
CA GLN A 39 10.55 -64.92 106.52
C GLN A 39 10.87 -66.02 107.54
N THR A 40 10.77 -65.73 108.84
CA THR A 40 9.72 -66.32 109.71
C THR A 40 9.65 -65.64 111.08
N GLU A 41 8.55 -65.90 111.78
CA GLU A 41 8.09 -65.15 112.95
C GLU A 41 8.49 -65.81 114.30
N ALA A 42 8.46 -64.97 115.34
CA ALA A 42 7.95 -65.28 116.67
C ALA A 42 8.64 -66.29 117.64
N ARG A 43 8.67 -65.85 118.90
CA ARG A 43 8.59 -66.61 120.18
C ARG A 43 9.82 -67.38 120.71
N ALA A 44 10.49 -66.68 121.63
CA ALA A 44 10.45 -66.94 123.09
C ALA A 44 11.48 -67.89 123.74
N GLN A 45 11.80 -67.54 125.00
CA GLN A 45 12.47 -68.35 126.06
C GLN A 45 13.98 -68.62 125.87
N ASN A 46 14.83 -68.77 126.90
CA ASN A 46 14.74 -68.52 128.35
C ASN A 46 16.11 -68.82 129.00
N GLN A 47 16.62 -67.96 129.89
CA GLN A 47 17.49 -68.24 131.06
C GLN A 47 17.84 -66.89 131.72
N ARG A 48 17.37 -66.55 132.94
CA ARG A 48 17.80 -67.06 134.27
C ARG A 48 19.33 -67.06 134.41
N GLY A 49 19.97 -66.30 135.30
CA GLY A 49 19.52 -65.33 136.30
C GLY A 49 20.42 -65.40 137.55
N LEU A 50 20.57 -64.32 138.32
CA LEU A 50 21.23 -64.32 139.64
C LEU A 50 20.73 -63.13 140.49
N THR A 51 19.84 -63.44 141.44
CA THR A 51 19.82 -63.00 142.86
C THR A 51 20.27 -61.57 143.23
N GLY A 52 19.36 -60.73 143.76
CA GLY A 52 19.72 -59.34 144.14
C GLY A 52 18.85 -58.52 145.13
N ARG A 53 17.81 -59.10 145.77
CA ARG A 53 17.16 -58.59 147.02
C ARG A 53 16.42 -57.22 147.02
N SER A 54 15.12 -57.29 147.36
CA SER A 54 14.28 -56.31 148.11
C SER A 54 13.60 -55.09 147.43
N LYS A 55 12.26 -55.20 147.39
CA LYS A 55 11.23 -54.23 147.90
C LYS A 55 11.21 -52.77 147.37
N CYS A 56 10.20 -52.45 146.56
CA CYS A 56 9.03 -51.66 146.99
C CYS A 56 7.93 -51.62 145.88
N VAL A 57 6.66 -51.86 146.21
CA VAL A 57 5.53 -51.85 145.24
C VAL A 57 4.43 -50.92 145.72
N VAL A 58 4.48 -49.64 145.31
CA VAL A 58 3.34 -48.72 145.07
C VAL A 58 3.84 -47.57 144.17
N LEU A 59 3.82 -47.74 142.83
CA LEU A 59 3.95 -46.60 141.87
C LEU A 59 3.66 -46.97 140.38
N SER A 60 3.69 -48.25 140.00
CA SER A 60 3.76 -48.67 138.58
C SER A 60 2.46 -48.61 137.77
N THR A 61 1.29 -48.77 138.40
CA THR A 61 -0.01 -48.81 137.70
C THR A 61 -0.42 -47.44 137.15
N VAL A 62 -0.15 -46.37 137.90
CA VAL A 62 -0.38 -45.00 137.46
C VAL A 62 0.54 -44.65 136.28
N CYS A 63 1.80 -45.10 136.30
CA CYS A 63 2.72 -44.92 135.17
C CYS A 63 2.25 -45.67 133.91
N PHE A 64 1.76 -46.92 134.01
CA PHE A 64 1.23 -47.63 132.84
C PHE A 64 -0.03 -46.98 132.28
N GLY A 65 -0.96 -46.53 133.13
CA GLY A 65 -2.14 -45.78 132.69
C GLY A 65 -1.78 -44.48 131.97
N LEU A 66 -0.85 -43.69 132.54
CA LEU A 66 -0.34 -42.48 131.91
C LEU A 66 0.40 -42.77 130.59
N MET A 67 1.21 -43.83 130.52
CA MET A 67 1.88 -44.23 129.28
C MET A 67 0.89 -44.66 128.20
N CYS A 68 -0.19 -45.38 128.54
CA CYS A 68 -1.24 -45.72 127.57
C CYS A 68 -2.00 -44.47 127.08
N VAL A 69 -2.29 -43.50 127.96
CA VAL A 69 -2.92 -42.22 127.58
C VAL A 69 -1.99 -41.40 126.68
N LEU A 70 -0.69 -41.34 127.00
CA LEU A 70 0.32 -40.67 126.18
C LEU A 70 0.48 -41.33 124.81
N VAL A 71 0.54 -42.67 124.75
CA VAL A 71 0.61 -43.42 123.48
C VAL A 71 -0.65 -43.20 122.65
N ALA A 72 -1.84 -43.24 123.25
CA ALA A 72 -3.10 -42.95 122.55
C ALA A 72 -3.14 -41.50 122.02
N ALA A 73 -2.69 -40.52 122.81
CA ALA A 73 -2.58 -39.13 122.38
C ALA A 73 -1.58 -38.94 121.23
N VAL A 74 -0.43 -39.62 121.27
CA VAL A 74 0.57 -39.62 120.18
C VAL A 74 0.00 -40.28 118.92
N ILE A 75 -0.73 -41.39 119.03
CA ILE A 75 -1.39 -42.05 117.89
C ILE A 75 -2.45 -41.14 117.26
N VAL A 76 -3.32 -40.51 118.05
CA VAL A 76 -4.32 -39.56 117.55
C VAL A 76 -3.66 -38.35 116.87
N LEU A 77 -2.57 -37.83 117.44
CA LEU A 77 -1.79 -36.75 116.83
C LEU A 77 -1.11 -37.20 115.53
N HIS A 78 -0.59 -38.43 115.46
CA HIS A 78 -0.01 -38.99 114.23
C HIS A 78 -1.07 -39.17 113.14
N ILE A 79 -2.26 -39.68 113.48
CA ILE A 79 -3.38 -39.83 112.53
C ILE A 79 -3.75 -38.46 111.96
N LYS A 80 -3.92 -37.44 112.80
CA LYS A 80 -4.20 -36.07 112.33
C LYS A 80 -3.09 -35.49 111.44
N LEU A 81 -1.82 -35.66 111.82
CA LEU A 81 -0.68 -35.19 111.03
C LEU A 81 -0.55 -35.96 109.69
N THR A 82 -0.97 -37.22 109.63
CA THR A 82 -1.00 -38.00 108.39
C THR A 82 -2.16 -37.56 107.50
N GLU A 83 -3.36 -37.37 108.06
CA GLU A 83 -4.54 -36.85 107.35
C GLU A 83 -4.27 -35.45 106.75
N GLU A 84 -3.68 -34.53 107.52
CA GLU A 84 -3.25 -33.22 107.02
C GLU A 84 -2.20 -33.33 105.90
N ARG A 85 -1.25 -34.27 106.00
CA ARG A 85 -0.25 -34.53 104.94
C ARG A 85 -0.87 -35.10 103.67
N GLU A 86 -1.84 -36.01 103.77
CA GLU A 86 -2.55 -36.57 102.62
C GLU A 86 -3.44 -35.53 101.92
N ILE A 87 -4.10 -34.66 102.69
CA ILE A 87 -4.85 -33.51 102.14
C ILE A 87 -3.91 -32.53 101.42
N GLN A 88 -2.75 -32.20 102.01
CA GLN A 88 -1.74 -31.34 101.37
C GLN A 88 -1.16 -31.98 100.09
N ALA A 89 -0.86 -33.28 100.11
CA ALA A 89 -0.40 -34.01 98.93
C ALA A 89 -1.46 -34.04 97.81
N THR A 90 -2.73 -34.24 98.18
CA THR A 90 -3.87 -34.22 97.24
C THR A 90 -4.06 -32.84 96.61
N LEU A 91 -3.97 -31.77 97.42
CA LEU A 91 -4.05 -30.39 96.92
C LEU A 91 -2.87 -30.04 95.98
N MET A 92 -1.66 -30.53 96.30
CA MET A 92 -0.48 -30.37 95.44
C MET A 92 -0.64 -31.13 94.12
N LEU A 93 -1.21 -32.34 94.13
CA LEU A 93 -1.49 -33.11 92.92
C LEU A 93 -2.58 -32.45 92.06
N GLN A 94 -3.66 -31.94 92.66
CA GLN A 94 -4.73 -31.24 91.94
C GLN A 94 -4.25 -29.93 91.31
N THR A 95 -3.41 -29.16 92.02
CA THR A 95 -2.81 -27.93 91.47
C THR A 95 -1.82 -28.25 90.35
N SER A 96 -0.95 -29.26 90.54
CA SER A 96 -0.05 -29.75 89.48
C SER A 96 -0.80 -30.21 88.22
N SER A 97 -1.88 -30.99 88.38
CA SER A 97 -2.74 -31.43 87.27
C SER A 97 -3.41 -30.27 86.54
N ARG A 98 -3.87 -29.24 87.27
CA ARG A 98 -4.40 -28.00 86.67
C ARG A 98 -3.34 -27.28 85.85
N TYR A 99 -2.14 -27.10 86.40
CA TYR A 99 -1.03 -26.46 85.69
C TYR A 99 -0.62 -27.22 84.42
N GLN A 100 -0.62 -28.56 84.41
CA GLN A 100 -0.39 -29.32 83.17
C GLN A 100 -1.52 -29.10 82.16
N THR A 101 -2.79 -29.11 82.60
CA THR A 101 -3.94 -28.86 81.71
C THR A 101 -3.86 -27.47 81.06
N GLU A 102 -3.53 -26.42 81.83
CA GLU A 102 -3.34 -25.06 81.32
C GLU A 102 -2.14 -24.97 80.37
N LYS A 103 -1.03 -25.66 80.68
CA LYS A 103 0.15 -25.76 79.82
C LYS A 103 -0.19 -26.44 78.48
N ASP A 104 -0.94 -27.53 78.48
CA ASP A 104 -1.34 -28.26 77.27
C ASP A 104 -2.29 -27.41 76.40
N GLN A 105 -3.24 -26.69 77.03
CA GLN A 105 -4.09 -25.72 76.34
C GLN A 105 -3.28 -24.59 75.68
N LEU A 106 -2.27 -24.05 76.39
CA LEU A 106 -1.39 -23.03 75.87
C LEU A 106 -0.49 -23.57 74.75
N GLN A 107 0.03 -24.79 74.87
CA GLN A 107 0.82 -25.46 73.83
C GLN A 107 0.00 -25.68 72.55
N ASN A 108 -1.24 -26.14 72.66
CA ASN A 108 -2.15 -26.30 71.53
C ASN A 108 -2.45 -24.95 70.85
N SER A 109 -2.66 -23.90 71.65
CA SER A 109 -2.86 -22.53 71.15
C SER A 109 -1.62 -21.99 70.43
N PHE A 110 -0.43 -22.23 70.97
CA PHE A 110 0.85 -21.87 70.36
C PHE A 110 1.07 -22.61 69.04
N ASN A 111 0.81 -23.92 68.99
CA ASN A 111 0.93 -24.73 67.78
C ASN A 111 -0.01 -24.21 66.67
N SER A 112 -1.27 -23.90 67.01
CA SER A 112 -2.24 -23.33 66.06
C SER A 112 -1.81 -21.94 65.56
N LEU A 113 -1.30 -21.07 66.44
CA LEU A 113 -0.82 -19.75 66.06
C LEU A 113 0.44 -19.82 65.17
N SER A 114 1.33 -20.77 65.45
CA SER A 114 2.51 -21.06 64.62
C SER A 114 2.13 -21.51 63.20
N GLN A 115 1.11 -22.39 63.08
CA GLN A 115 0.57 -22.79 61.78
C GLN A 115 -0.04 -21.61 61.01
N LYS A 116 -0.86 -20.77 61.67
CA LYS A 116 -1.43 -19.55 61.06
C LYS A 116 -0.36 -18.55 60.63
N LYS A 117 0.73 -18.43 61.39
CA LYS A 117 1.89 -17.61 61.00
C LYS A 117 2.51 -18.13 59.70
N LEU A 118 2.75 -19.43 59.58
CA LEU A 118 3.31 -20.03 58.36
C LEU A 118 2.39 -19.89 57.13
N GLU A 119 1.07 -19.99 57.32
CA GLU A 119 0.08 -19.73 56.28
C GLU A 119 0.14 -18.26 55.81
N LEU A 120 0.18 -17.31 56.74
CA LEU A 120 0.31 -15.88 56.43
C LEU A 120 1.64 -15.56 55.74
N GLU A 121 2.76 -16.15 56.18
CA GLU A 121 4.07 -15.99 55.52
C GLU A 121 4.07 -16.53 54.09
N THR A 122 3.35 -17.63 53.83
CA THR A 122 3.16 -18.18 52.47
C THR A 122 2.33 -17.22 51.62
N ARG A 123 1.16 -16.79 52.12
CA ARG A 123 0.28 -15.83 51.42
C ARG A 123 0.96 -14.49 51.12
N VAL A 124 1.85 -14.01 51.99
CA VAL A 124 2.65 -12.80 51.75
C VAL A 124 3.66 -12.99 50.62
N LYS A 125 4.28 -14.18 50.51
CA LYS A 125 5.18 -14.51 49.38
C LYS A 125 4.40 -14.55 48.06
N ASP A 126 3.25 -15.22 48.05
CA ASP A 126 2.41 -15.36 46.85
C ASP A 126 1.90 -14.00 46.36
N LEU A 127 1.32 -13.19 47.25
CA LEU A 127 0.88 -11.82 46.93
C LEU A 127 2.03 -10.92 46.48
N THR A 128 3.26 -11.13 46.98
CA THR A 128 4.44 -10.41 46.51
C THR A 128 4.84 -10.82 45.09
N ALA A 129 4.74 -12.11 44.77
CA ALA A 129 4.97 -12.63 43.41
C ALA A 129 3.91 -12.11 42.42
N GLU A 130 2.64 -12.16 42.78
CA GLU A 130 1.53 -11.59 42.00
C GLU A 130 1.70 -10.09 41.76
N LYS A 131 2.03 -9.32 42.80
CA LYS A 131 2.35 -7.89 42.67
C LYS A 131 3.49 -7.64 41.69
N GLY A 132 4.55 -8.46 41.75
CA GLY A 132 5.66 -8.39 40.82
C GLY A 132 5.27 -8.72 39.37
N GLN A 133 4.34 -9.66 39.16
CA GLN A 133 3.79 -9.98 37.85
C GLN A 133 2.90 -8.86 37.31
N LEU A 134 2.04 -8.29 38.15
CA LEU A 134 1.17 -7.18 37.77
C LEU A 134 1.96 -5.93 37.41
N GLN A 135 3.07 -5.64 38.12
CA GLN A 135 3.99 -4.57 37.76
C GLN A 135 4.58 -4.77 36.35
N ARG A 136 5.12 -5.97 36.04
CA ARG A 136 5.65 -6.27 34.69
C ARG A 136 4.59 -6.11 33.59
N ASN A 137 3.35 -6.52 33.87
CA ASN A 137 2.23 -6.34 32.93
C ASN A 137 1.90 -4.85 32.73
N PHE A 138 1.88 -4.06 33.81
CA PHE A 138 1.66 -2.61 33.75
C PHE A 138 2.76 -1.90 32.96
N ASP A 139 4.02 -2.22 33.21
CA ASP A 139 5.17 -1.63 32.50
C ASP A 139 5.09 -1.94 30.98
N SER A 140 4.75 -3.19 30.62
CA SER A 140 4.54 -3.60 29.23
C SER A 140 3.36 -2.88 28.56
N LEU A 141 2.24 -2.70 29.27
CA LEU A 141 1.10 -1.93 28.77
C LEU A 141 1.45 -0.44 28.59
N SER A 142 2.24 0.13 29.50
CA SER A 142 2.70 1.52 29.41
C SER A 142 3.64 1.73 28.21
N GLN A 143 4.52 0.76 27.90
CA GLN A 143 5.33 0.80 26.68
C GLN A 143 4.48 0.72 25.41
N LYS A 144 3.51 -0.22 25.35
CA LYS A 144 2.59 -0.33 24.21
C LYS A 144 1.73 0.91 24.00
N LYS A 145 1.33 1.59 25.09
CA LYS A 145 0.64 2.87 25.03
C LYS A 145 1.51 3.93 24.33
N LEU A 146 2.77 4.07 24.74
CA LEU A 146 3.70 5.04 24.14
C LEU A 146 3.98 4.74 22.65
N GLU A 147 4.09 3.46 22.28
CA GLU A 147 4.22 3.04 20.88
C GLU A 147 2.97 3.44 20.06
N LEU A 148 1.76 3.22 20.60
CA LEU A 148 0.51 3.61 19.95
C LEU A 148 0.37 5.14 19.83
N GLU A 149 0.73 5.90 20.87
CA GLU A 149 0.76 7.37 20.84
C GLU A 149 1.71 7.88 19.74
N THR A 150 2.90 7.28 19.62
CA THR A 150 3.87 7.58 18.56
C THR A 150 3.29 7.27 17.17
N ARG A 151 2.65 6.12 17.00
CA ARG A 151 2.00 5.72 15.73
C ARG A 151 0.85 6.64 15.34
N VAL A 152 0.03 7.07 16.30
CA VAL A 152 -1.06 8.04 16.07
C VAL A 152 -0.50 9.40 15.64
N SER A 153 0.62 9.85 16.24
CA SER A 153 1.31 11.08 15.82
C SER A 153 1.79 11.00 14.35
N ASN A 154 2.49 9.92 13.99
CA ASN A 154 2.99 9.71 12.63
C ASN A 154 1.85 9.64 11.59
N LEU A 155 0.80 8.86 11.87
CA LEU A 155 -0.38 8.77 10.99
C LEU A 155 -1.12 10.11 10.85
N THR A 156 -1.08 10.97 11.88
CA THR A 156 -1.65 12.32 11.81
C THR A 156 -0.81 13.25 10.92
N ALA A 157 0.52 13.12 10.95
CA ALA A 157 1.41 13.83 10.04
C ALA A 157 1.23 13.37 8.58
N GLU A 158 1.21 12.05 8.33
CA GLU A 158 0.95 11.47 7.00
C GLU A 158 -0.41 11.91 6.44
N LYS A 159 -1.47 11.85 7.26
CA LYS A 159 -2.81 12.35 6.88
C LYS A 159 -2.77 13.83 6.47
N SER A 160 -2.02 14.65 7.20
CA SER A 160 -1.87 16.08 6.91
C SER A 160 -1.12 16.32 5.59
N GLN A 161 -0.07 15.53 5.32
CA GLN A 161 0.66 15.58 4.06
C GLN A 161 -0.23 15.16 2.88
N ILE A 162 -0.99 14.06 3.02
CA ILE A 162 -1.94 13.58 2.00
C ILE A 162 -3.02 14.63 1.72
N GLN A 163 -3.55 15.29 2.76
CA GLN A 163 -4.54 16.37 2.60
C GLN A 163 -3.97 17.55 1.78
N ASN A 164 -2.71 17.93 2.02
CA ASN A 164 -2.06 18.99 1.24
C ASN A 164 -1.87 18.59 -0.23
N SER A 165 -1.44 17.35 -0.50
CA SER A 165 -1.34 16.82 -1.87
C SER A 165 -2.71 16.77 -2.57
N PHE A 166 -3.76 16.35 -1.87
CA PHE A 166 -5.13 16.34 -2.39
C PHE A 166 -5.62 17.74 -2.75
N ASN A 167 -5.41 18.73 -1.86
CA ASN A 167 -5.79 20.12 -2.10
C ASN A 167 -5.08 20.69 -3.35
N SER A 168 -3.78 20.43 -3.51
CA SER A 168 -3.02 20.84 -4.70
C SER A 168 -3.50 20.16 -5.98
N LEU A 169 -3.83 18.86 -5.93
CA LEU A 169 -4.37 18.14 -7.08
C LEU A 169 -5.77 18.65 -7.48
N SER A 170 -6.60 19.00 -6.51
CA SER A 170 -7.92 19.61 -6.73
C SER A 170 -7.82 20.97 -7.43
N GLN A 171 -6.84 21.80 -7.06
CA GLN A 171 -6.55 23.06 -7.76
C GLN A 171 -6.10 22.83 -9.21
N LYS A 172 -5.16 21.90 -9.45
CA LYS A 172 -4.72 21.54 -10.81
C LYS A 172 -5.85 21.00 -11.67
N LYS A 173 -6.79 20.25 -11.09
CA LYS A 173 -7.99 19.79 -11.80
C LYS A 173 -8.81 20.98 -12.31
N LEU A 174 -9.10 21.96 -11.46
CA LEU A 174 -9.88 23.15 -11.83
C LEU A 174 -9.18 24.01 -12.91
N GLU A 175 -7.84 24.13 -12.82
CA GLU A 175 -7.03 24.79 -13.85
C GLU A 175 -7.15 24.07 -15.22
N LEU A 176 -7.08 22.74 -15.22
CA LEU A 176 -7.24 21.94 -16.44
C LEU A 176 -8.67 22.01 -17.00
N GLU A 177 -9.70 21.99 -16.15
CA GLU A 177 -11.10 22.16 -16.57
C GLU A 177 -11.32 23.53 -17.25
N THR A 178 -10.70 24.59 -16.71
CA THR A 178 -10.73 25.93 -17.32
C THR A 178 -10.05 25.93 -18.69
N ARG A 179 -8.82 25.39 -18.78
CA ARG A 179 -8.07 25.31 -20.04
C ARG A 179 -8.76 24.48 -21.12
N VAL A 180 -9.49 23.43 -20.75
CA VAL A 180 -10.31 22.63 -21.70
C VAL A 180 -11.49 23.46 -22.23
N SER A 181 -12.12 24.28 -21.40
CA SER A 181 -13.16 25.22 -21.83
C SER A 181 -12.61 26.24 -22.84
N ASP A 182 -11.48 26.88 -22.53
CA ASP A 182 -10.87 27.90 -23.39
C ASP A 182 -10.46 27.34 -24.75
N LEU A 183 -9.77 26.18 -24.77
CA LEU A 183 -9.39 25.49 -26.01
C LEU A 183 -10.61 25.04 -26.84
N THR A 184 -11.74 24.73 -26.19
CA THR A 184 -13.00 24.39 -26.88
C THR A 184 -13.62 25.63 -27.55
N ALA A 185 -13.54 26.79 -26.90
CA ALA A 185 -13.96 28.06 -27.48
C ALA A 185 -13.07 28.46 -28.67
N GLU A 186 -11.74 28.38 -28.52
CA GLU A 186 -10.78 28.68 -29.60
C GLU A 186 -10.98 27.75 -30.80
N LYS A 187 -11.12 26.44 -30.58
CA LYS A 187 -11.45 25.47 -31.64
C LYS A 187 -12.71 25.86 -32.40
N SER A 188 -13.75 26.33 -31.70
CA SER A 188 -15.01 26.75 -32.32
C SER A 188 -14.83 28.00 -33.19
N GLN A 189 -14.00 28.96 -32.76
CA GLN A 189 -13.64 30.15 -33.56
C GLN A 189 -12.82 29.80 -34.80
N LEU A 190 -11.83 28.91 -34.67
CA LEU A 190 -11.03 28.41 -35.80
C LEU A 190 -11.90 27.65 -36.81
N GLN A 191 -12.86 26.86 -36.34
CA GLN A 191 -13.76 26.11 -37.22
C GLN A 191 -14.72 27.03 -37.98
N ASN A 192 -15.25 28.08 -37.33
CA ASN A 192 -16.01 29.13 -38.02
C ASN A 192 -15.18 29.88 -39.07
N SER A 193 -13.91 30.17 -38.76
CA SER A 193 -12.97 30.82 -39.68
C SER A 193 -12.64 29.94 -40.88
N SER A 194 -12.43 28.63 -40.67
CA SER A 194 -12.22 27.63 -41.72
C SER A 194 -13.44 27.52 -42.63
N ASN A 195 -14.65 27.47 -42.07
CA ASN A 195 -15.90 27.45 -42.83
C ASN A 195 -16.06 28.71 -43.70
N SER A 196 -15.78 29.90 -43.15
CA SER A 196 -15.80 31.16 -43.91
C SER A 196 -14.76 31.19 -45.04
N LEU A 197 -13.56 30.66 -44.81
CA LEU A 197 -12.51 30.58 -45.84
C LEU A 197 -12.87 29.59 -46.96
N ASN A 198 -13.45 28.43 -46.62
CA ASN A 198 -13.94 27.45 -47.59
C ASN A 198 -15.08 28.03 -48.44
N GLN A 199 -15.98 28.80 -47.83
CA GLN A 199 -17.05 29.51 -48.55
C GLN A 199 -16.49 30.52 -49.55
N LYS A 200 -15.56 31.38 -49.11
CA LYS A 200 -14.87 32.34 -50.01
C LYS A 200 -14.08 31.66 -51.13
N LYS A 201 -13.46 30.51 -50.84
CA LYS A 201 -12.78 29.70 -51.86
C LYS A 201 -13.75 29.26 -52.95
N LEU A 202 -14.91 28.72 -52.58
CA LEU A 202 -15.94 28.27 -53.54
C LEU A 202 -16.51 29.45 -54.38
N GLU A 203 -16.66 30.62 -53.76
CA GLU A 203 -17.03 31.86 -54.45
C GLU A 203 -15.96 32.25 -55.49
N LEU A 204 -14.68 32.28 -55.12
CA LEU A 204 -13.58 32.58 -56.06
C LEU A 204 -13.47 31.55 -57.19
N GLU A 205 -13.61 30.26 -56.90
CA GLU A 205 -13.60 29.20 -57.92
C GLU A 205 -14.75 29.36 -58.93
N THR A 206 -15.91 29.81 -58.45
CA THR A 206 -17.09 30.11 -59.27
C THR A 206 -16.85 31.34 -60.17
N GLU A 207 -16.31 32.43 -59.64
CA GLU A 207 -16.00 33.63 -60.44
C GLU A 207 -14.88 33.37 -61.46
N LEU A 208 -13.82 32.64 -61.07
CA LEU A 208 -12.73 32.27 -61.98
C LEU A 208 -13.26 31.46 -63.17
N ARG A 209 -14.22 30.55 -62.94
CA ARG A 209 -14.87 29.79 -64.02
C ARG A 209 -15.60 30.72 -64.99
N LYS A 210 -16.44 31.64 -64.50
CA LYS A 210 -17.18 32.62 -65.34
C LYS A 210 -16.24 33.46 -66.20
N ILE A 211 -15.17 34.02 -65.61
CA ILE A 211 -14.15 34.79 -66.32
C ILE A 211 -13.50 33.92 -67.41
N SER A 212 -13.23 32.64 -67.12
CA SER A 212 -12.65 31.72 -68.08
C SER A 212 -13.57 31.35 -69.26
N GLU A 213 -14.89 31.39 -69.06
CA GLU A 213 -15.91 31.19 -70.09
C GLU A 213 -16.04 32.46 -70.96
N GLN A 214 -16.07 33.64 -70.33
CA GLN A 214 -16.19 34.93 -71.03
C GLN A 214 -14.95 35.31 -71.85
N ALA A 215 -13.75 34.89 -71.44
CA ALA A 215 -12.48 35.25 -72.08
C ALA A 215 -12.18 34.56 -73.43
N ILE A 216 -13.09 33.74 -73.96
CA ILE A 216 -12.90 33.03 -75.25
C ILE A 216 -13.41 33.84 -76.45
N GLY A 217 -14.38 34.75 -76.24
CA GLY A 217 -15.09 35.48 -77.31
C GLY A 217 -16.13 34.63 -78.05
N CYS A 218 -17.02 35.24 -78.82
CA CYS A 218 -17.95 34.48 -79.67
C CYS A 218 -17.25 34.11 -80.98
N LEU A 219 -16.93 32.83 -81.15
CA LEU A 219 -16.18 32.34 -82.31
C LEU A 219 -17.10 31.73 -83.36
N VAL A 220 -17.03 32.20 -84.60
CA VAL A 220 -17.91 31.79 -85.70
C VAL A 220 -17.09 31.45 -86.95
N ALA A 221 -17.12 30.19 -87.39
CA ALA A 221 -16.53 29.79 -88.67
C ALA A 221 -17.45 30.15 -89.85
N SER A 222 -16.88 30.60 -90.98
CA SER A 222 -17.62 30.76 -92.24
C SER A 222 -17.99 29.41 -92.85
N ASN A 223 -19.06 29.39 -93.66
CA ASN A 223 -19.45 28.23 -94.47
C ASN A 223 -18.96 28.34 -95.94
N LYS A 224 -18.24 29.41 -96.28
CA LYS A 224 -17.73 29.71 -97.63
C LYS A 224 -16.25 30.04 -97.58
N GLU A 225 -15.55 29.64 -98.62
CA GLU A 225 -14.16 29.98 -98.84
C GLU A 225 -14.05 31.33 -99.57
N MET A 226 -13.12 32.18 -99.12
CA MET A 226 -12.86 33.50 -99.68
C MET A 226 -11.39 33.90 -99.42
N SER A 227 -10.93 35.02 -99.98
CA SER A 227 -9.56 35.53 -99.70
C SER A 227 -9.46 36.09 -98.29
N TRP A 228 -8.25 36.32 -97.78
CA TRP A 228 -8.07 36.87 -96.44
C TRP A 228 -8.76 38.24 -96.28
N SER A 229 -8.64 39.11 -97.29
CA SER A 229 -9.31 40.42 -97.34
C SER A 229 -10.84 40.33 -97.32
N ASP A 230 -11.42 39.45 -98.14
CA ASP A 230 -12.86 39.15 -98.16
C ASP A 230 -13.32 38.58 -96.81
N SER A 231 -12.49 37.75 -96.18
CA SER A 231 -12.76 37.13 -94.88
C SER A 231 -12.81 38.16 -93.75
N ARG A 232 -11.85 39.09 -93.74
CA ARG A 232 -11.83 40.24 -92.82
C ARG A 232 -13.09 41.08 -92.99
N LYS A 233 -13.49 41.35 -94.24
CA LYS A 233 -14.75 42.05 -94.53
C LYS A 233 -15.97 41.26 -94.04
N TYR A 234 -16.02 39.95 -94.31
CA TYR A 234 -17.12 39.07 -93.90
C TYR A 234 -17.35 39.06 -92.38
N CYS A 235 -16.27 39.11 -91.58
CA CYS A 235 -16.35 39.21 -90.12
C CYS A 235 -16.78 40.62 -89.66
N ARG A 236 -16.25 41.67 -90.28
CA ARG A 236 -16.62 43.07 -90.01
C ARG A 236 -18.08 43.39 -90.32
N ASP A 237 -18.62 42.84 -91.41
CA ASP A 237 -20.04 42.91 -91.77
C ASP A 237 -20.95 42.21 -90.73
N ARG A 238 -20.39 41.46 -89.78
CA ARG A 238 -21.09 40.77 -88.67
C ARG A 238 -20.81 41.40 -87.30
N GLY A 239 -20.14 42.55 -87.25
CA GLY A 239 -19.80 43.26 -86.01
C GLY A 239 -18.54 42.74 -85.30
N GLY A 240 -17.79 41.83 -85.92
CA GLY A 240 -16.53 41.28 -85.39
C GLY A 240 -15.33 41.60 -86.27
N ASP A 241 -14.25 40.84 -86.13
CA ASP A 241 -13.13 40.80 -87.08
C ASP A 241 -12.61 39.36 -87.20
N LEU A 242 -11.58 39.11 -88.01
CA LEU A 242 -10.89 37.81 -88.02
C LEU A 242 -10.30 37.50 -86.64
N VAL A 243 -10.36 36.24 -86.22
CA VAL A 243 -10.02 35.83 -84.85
C VAL A 243 -8.58 36.14 -84.46
N ILE A 244 -8.41 36.67 -83.24
CA ILE A 244 -7.10 37.01 -82.67
C ILE A 244 -6.67 35.95 -81.65
N ILE A 245 -5.61 35.20 -81.93
CA ILE A 245 -5.21 34.04 -81.13
C ILE A 245 -4.00 34.38 -80.25
N LYS A 246 -4.30 34.93 -79.06
CA LYS A 246 -3.30 35.35 -78.06
C LYS A 246 -3.11 34.38 -76.89
N SER A 247 -3.74 33.19 -76.92
CA SER A 247 -3.59 32.18 -75.86
C SER A 247 -3.77 30.74 -76.36
N GLU A 248 -3.09 29.80 -75.70
CA GLU A 248 -3.20 28.36 -75.99
C GLU A 248 -4.64 27.85 -75.83
N LYS A 249 -5.37 28.33 -74.83
CA LYS A 249 -6.79 27.97 -74.62
C LYS A 249 -7.64 28.30 -75.84
N LYS A 250 -7.41 29.47 -76.45
CA LYS A 250 -8.15 29.92 -77.64
C LYS A 250 -7.74 29.17 -78.90
N GLN A 251 -6.44 28.93 -79.09
CA GLN A 251 -5.91 28.07 -80.15
C GLN A 251 -6.53 26.65 -80.12
N ARG A 252 -6.57 26.03 -78.93
CA ARG A 252 -7.21 24.72 -78.72
C ARG A 252 -8.72 24.76 -78.94
N CYS A 253 -9.39 25.83 -78.52
CA CYS A 253 -10.83 26.01 -78.74
C CYS A 253 -11.16 26.07 -80.23
N ILE A 254 -10.46 26.92 -81.00
CA ILE A 254 -10.65 27.05 -82.46
C ILE A 254 -10.40 25.71 -83.15
N SER A 255 -9.25 25.09 -82.87
CA SER A 255 -8.86 23.79 -83.45
C SER A 255 -9.82 22.64 -83.11
N SER A 256 -10.73 22.79 -82.14
CA SER A 256 -11.69 21.74 -81.75
C SER A 256 -12.98 21.73 -82.58
N PHE A 257 -13.33 22.83 -83.27
CA PHE A 257 -14.58 22.93 -84.03
C PHE A 257 -14.40 23.16 -85.54
N ILE A 258 -13.25 23.67 -85.99
CA ILE A 258 -12.95 23.79 -87.42
C ILE A 258 -12.71 22.40 -88.05
N LYS A 259 -13.01 22.27 -89.35
CA LYS A 259 -12.84 21.02 -90.11
C LYS A 259 -12.06 21.20 -91.41
N ASP A 260 -11.99 22.43 -91.88
CA ASP A 260 -11.29 22.85 -93.09
C ASP A 260 -10.21 23.86 -92.69
N MET A 261 -9.27 24.14 -93.60
CA MET A 261 -8.29 25.20 -93.41
C MET A 261 -9.00 26.57 -93.32
N VAL A 262 -8.62 27.39 -92.33
CA VAL A 262 -9.27 28.68 -92.05
C VAL A 262 -8.27 29.83 -91.96
N TRP A 263 -8.64 30.99 -92.51
CA TRP A 263 -7.98 32.26 -92.23
C TRP A 263 -8.15 32.67 -90.76
N ILE A 264 -7.05 33.11 -90.16
CA ILE A 264 -7.02 33.79 -88.86
C ILE A 264 -6.64 35.26 -89.04
N GLY A 265 -6.81 36.08 -88.01
CA GLY A 265 -6.61 37.53 -88.07
C GLY A 265 -5.16 37.99 -88.03
N LEU A 266 -4.23 37.21 -88.60
CA LEU A 266 -2.79 37.46 -88.61
C LEU A 266 -2.28 37.60 -90.05
N SER A 267 -1.46 38.62 -90.29
CA SER A 267 -0.86 38.94 -91.59
C SER A 267 0.30 39.91 -91.44
N ASP A 268 1.19 39.98 -92.43
CA ASP A 268 2.23 41.02 -92.53
C ASP A 268 2.19 41.83 -93.85
N ILE A 269 1.07 41.77 -94.58
CA ILE A 269 0.71 42.62 -95.75
C ILE A 269 1.20 44.08 -95.64
N GLU A 270 1.08 44.70 -94.46
CA GLU A 270 1.45 46.11 -94.22
C GLU A 270 2.98 46.33 -94.15
N LYS A 271 3.74 45.29 -93.77
CA LYS A 271 5.20 45.31 -93.67
C LYS A 271 5.75 43.88 -93.56
N GLU A 272 6.35 43.42 -94.65
CA GLU A 272 7.12 42.17 -94.79
C GLU A 272 7.96 41.80 -93.54
N GLY A 273 7.82 40.56 -93.09
CA GLY A 273 8.50 40.00 -91.92
C GLY A 273 8.01 40.53 -90.57
N ASN A 274 6.90 41.28 -90.52
CA ASN A 274 6.35 41.86 -89.29
C ASN A 274 4.86 41.51 -89.12
N MET A 275 4.62 40.27 -88.69
CA MET A 275 3.30 39.70 -88.40
C MET A 275 2.50 40.52 -87.38
N THR A 276 1.35 41.03 -87.81
CA THR A 276 0.41 41.85 -87.02
C THR A 276 -0.99 41.27 -87.03
N TRP A 277 -1.67 41.38 -85.89
CA TRP A 277 -3.08 41.03 -85.76
C TRP A 277 -3.99 42.10 -86.35
N VAL A 278 -5.24 41.76 -86.67
CA VAL A 278 -6.24 42.71 -87.20
C VAL A 278 -6.62 43.86 -86.26
N ASP A 279 -6.21 43.82 -84.98
CA ASP A 279 -6.27 44.93 -84.00
C ASP A 279 -4.98 45.81 -83.99
N ASN A 280 -4.06 45.58 -84.92
CA ASN A 280 -2.73 46.18 -85.06
C ASN A 280 -1.73 45.82 -83.94
N SER A 281 -2.03 44.85 -83.07
CA SER A 281 -1.06 44.36 -82.11
C SER A 281 -0.03 43.41 -82.77
N PRO A 282 1.25 43.45 -82.37
CA PRO A 282 2.27 42.57 -82.94
C PRO A 282 2.11 41.13 -82.45
N LEU A 283 2.54 40.18 -83.27
CA LEU A 283 2.68 38.79 -82.84
C LEU A 283 3.73 38.66 -81.73
N LYS A 284 3.39 37.95 -80.65
CA LYS A 284 4.35 37.60 -79.58
C LYS A 284 4.89 36.17 -79.73
N GLN A 285 4.01 35.25 -80.10
CA GLN A 285 4.29 33.84 -80.31
C GLN A 285 3.20 33.29 -81.24
N GLY A 286 3.59 32.51 -82.26
CA GLY A 286 2.66 31.80 -83.14
C GLY A 286 2.64 30.30 -82.87
N PHE A 287 1.59 29.64 -83.34
CA PHE A 287 1.43 28.17 -83.28
C PHE A 287 1.82 27.53 -84.62
N TRP A 288 2.99 27.92 -85.13
CA TRP A 288 3.52 27.56 -86.44
C TRP A 288 3.68 26.05 -86.63
N GLU A 289 3.33 25.56 -87.83
CA GLU A 289 3.82 24.27 -88.30
C GLU A 289 5.36 24.26 -88.37
N LYS A 290 5.96 23.08 -88.36
CA LYS A 290 7.40 22.91 -88.44
C LYS A 290 7.94 23.50 -89.75
N ASN A 291 8.83 24.48 -89.60
CA ASN A 291 9.49 25.28 -90.64
C ASN A 291 8.72 26.53 -91.10
N GLU A 292 7.53 26.82 -90.53
CA GLU A 292 6.76 28.02 -90.85
C GLU A 292 7.06 29.20 -89.88
N PRO A 293 6.86 30.47 -90.29
CA PRO A 293 6.52 30.88 -91.65
C PRO A 293 7.73 30.78 -92.60
N ASN A 294 7.49 30.42 -93.87
CA ASN A 294 8.55 30.16 -94.85
C ASN A 294 8.61 31.13 -96.04
N ASP A 295 7.56 31.94 -96.26
CA ASP A 295 7.38 32.86 -97.39
C ASP A 295 7.66 32.20 -98.76
N ALA A 296 6.85 31.19 -99.12
CA ALA A 296 7.06 30.39 -100.33
C ALA A 296 6.89 31.21 -101.62
N GLY A 297 7.99 31.79 -102.08
CA GLY A 297 8.05 32.55 -103.32
C GLY A 297 7.81 34.06 -103.16
N GLY A 298 7.91 34.62 -101.95
CA GLY A 298 7.93 36.07 -101.72
C GLY A 298 6.56 36.74 -101.73
N LYS A 299 5.52 36.05 -101.24
CA LYS A 299 4.08 36.39 -101.43
C LYS A 299 3.12 35.80 -100.38
N GLU A 300 3.60 35.22 -99.29
CA GLU A 300 2.74 34.48 -98.34
C GLU A 300 2.29 35.32 -97.12
N ASP A 301 1.79 36.54 -97.36
CA ASP A 301 1.58 37.54 -96.30
C ASP A 301 0.38 37.24 -95.33
N CYS A 302 -0.28 36.09 -95.44
CA CYS A 302 -1.54 35.76 -94.75
C CYS A 302 -1.56 34.37 -94.12
N ILE A 303 -2.08 34.27 -92.88
CA ILE A 303 -1.96 33.04 -92.10
C ILE A 303 -3.24 32.20 -92.11
N GLU A 304 -3.10 30.95 -92.55
CA GLU A 304 -4.09 29.89 -92.35
C GLU A 304 -3.82 29.07 -91.08
N LEU A 305 -4.87 28.45 -90.55
CA LEU A 305 -4.82 27.42 -89.52
C LEU A 305 -5.35 26.11 -90.12
N ASN A 306 -4.50 25.07 -90.13
CA ASN A 306 -4.76 23.78 -90.77
C ASN A 306 -5.16 22.68 -89.75
N PRO A 307 -6.43 22.22 -89.70
CA PRO A 307 -6.85 21.20 -88.75
C PRO A 307 -6.24 19.80 -88.97
N GLY A 308 -5.56 19.57 -90.10
CA GLY A 308 -4.82 18.33 -90.36
C GLY A 308 -3.48 18.20 -89.62
N LYS A 309 -3.09 19.21 -88.83
CA LYS A 309 -1.80 19.29 -88.12
C LYS A 309 -2.01 19.33 -86.59
N THR A 310 -0.93 19.19 -85.84
CA THR A 310 -0.98 19.20 -84.36
C THR A 310 -1.54 20.52 -83.84
N VAL A 311 -2.44 20.49 -82.87
CA VAL A 311 -3.20 21.66 -82.38
C VAL A 311 -2.36 22.89 -81.97
N LEU A 312 -1.10 22.72 -81.58
CA LEU A 312 -0.18 23.82 -81.23
C LEU A 312 0.87 24.14 -82.31
N ASN A 313 0.81 23.46 -83.45
CA ASN A 313 1.76 23.55 -84.57
C ASN A 313 1.01 23.33 -85.89
N ASN A 314 0.15 24.28 -86.23
CA ASN A 314 -0.77 24.18 -87.35
C ASN A 314 -1.05 25.50 -88.09
N TRP A 315 -0.27 26.54 -87.82
CA TRP A 315 -0.31 27.77 -88.61
C TRP A 315 0.67 27.68 -89.76
N ASN A 316 0.22 28.13 -90.93
CA ASN A 316 1.01 28.21 -92.14
C ASN A 316 0.74 29.57 -92.80
N ASP A 317 1.78 30.20 -93.32
CA ASP A 317 1.67 31.34 -94.23
C ASP A 317 1.33 30.85 -95.64
N ILE A 318 0.45 31.57 -96.34
CA ILE A 318 0.03 31.29 -97.72
C ILE A 318 -0.37 32.60 -98.44
N PRO A 319 -0.47 32.62 -99.78
CA PRO A 319 -0.82 33.83 -100.52
C PRO A 319 -2.22 34.33 -100.16
N CYS A 320 -2.36 35.61 -99.80
CA CYS A 320 -3.63 36.21 -99.34
C CYS A 320 -4.82 36.08 -100.31
N SER A 321 -4.57 35.79 -101.59
CA SER A 321 -5.56 35.56 -102.65
C SER A 321 -6.19 34.16 -102.62
N ASP A 322 -5.58 33.19 -101.93
CA ASP A 322 -6.08 31.83 -101.76
C ASP A 322 -7.49 31.81 -101.17
N LYS A 323 -8.21 30.73 -101.41
CA LYS A 323 -9.57 30.57 -100.88
C LYS A 323 -9.54 29.60 -99.72
N ARG A 324 -9.92 30.10 -98.54
CA ARG A 324 -10.09 29.37 -97.28
C ARG A 324 -11.36 29.85 -96.58
N LYS A 325 -11.92 29.03 -95.69
CA LYS A 325 -12.94 29.51 -94.75
C LYS A 325 -12.27 30.49 -93.77
N CYS A 326 -13.02 31.11 -92.88
CA CYS A 326 -12.44 31.99 -91.87
C CYS A 326 -13.08 31.75 -90.51
N VAL A 327 -12.39 32.15 -89.44
CA VAL A 327 -12.98 32.21 -88.10
C VAL A 327 -13.07 33.68 -87.69
N CYS A 328 -14.30 34.13 -87.48
CA CYS A 328 -14.60 35.44 -86.93
C CYS A 328 -14.63 35.38 -85.40
N GLU A 329 -14.26 36.49 -84.78
CA GLU A 329 -14.47 36.78 -83.37
C GLU A 329 -15.43 37.98 -83.25
N ILE A 330 -16.51 37.79 -82.50
CA ILE A 330 -17.63 38.73 -82.31
C ILE A 330 -17.83 38.97 -80.81
#